data_AF-A0A822F4T2-F1
#
_entry.id   AF-A0A822F4T2-F1
#
_cell.length_a   1.000
_cell.length_b   1.000
_cell.length_c   1.000
_cell.angle_alpha   90.00
_cell.angle_beta   90.00
_cell.angle_gamma   90.00
#
_symmetry.space_group_name_H-M   'P 1'
#
loop_
_entity.id
_entity.type
_entity.pdbx_description
1 polymer ?
#
loop_
_entity_poly.entity_id
_entity_poly.type
_entity_poly.pdbx_seq_one_letter_code
_entity_poly.pdbx_strand_id
1 'polypeptide(L)' 'MDLICRAHQVVEDGYEFFAKRQLVTLFSAPNYCGEFDNA' A
#
# COMPACT_ATOMS: atom_id res chain seq x y z
N MET A 1 -18.67 0.33 -9.48
CA MET A 1 -17.26 0.59 -9.12
C MET A 1 -17.00 -0.26 -7.91
N ASP A 2 -16.13 -1.25 -8.04
CA ASP A 2 -16.15 -2.41 -7.15
C ASP A 2 -14.90 -2.45 -6.25
N LEU A 3 -13.81 -1.80 -6.68
CA LEU A 3 -12.58 -1.61 -5.93
C LEU A 3 -11.90 -0.33 -6.42
N ILE A 4 -11.38 0.46 -5.48
CA ILE A 4 -10.50 1.60 -5.77
C ILE A 4 -9.06 1.14 -5.54
N CYS A 5 -8.20 1.32 -6.54
CA CYS A 5 -6.76 1.07 -6.42
C CYS A 5 -6.01 2.39 -6.37
N ARG A 6 -5.12 2.57 -5.40
CA ARG A 6 -4.25 3.74 -5.26
C ARG A 6 -2.85 3.35 -4.81
N ALA A 7 -1.93 4.31 -4.84
CA ALA A 7 -0.61 4.19 -4.23
C ALA A 7 -0.38 5.35 -3.25
N HIS A 8 0.78 6.01 -3.34
CA HIS A 8 1.17 7.25 -2.65
C HIS A 8 1.44 7.13 -1.15
N GLN A 9 0.93 6.11 -0.47
CA GLN A 9 1.18 5.86 0.94
C GLN A 9 2.05 4.61 1.11
N VAL A 10 3.14 4.71 1.87
CA VAL A 10 3.97 3.57 2.28
C VAL A 10 3.12 2.67 3.20
N VAL A 11 3.14 1.36 2.93
CA VAL A 11 2.45 0.33 3.74
C VAL A 11 3.41 -0.84 3.96
N GLU A 12 3.29 -1.51 5.10
CA GLU A 12 4.27 -2.50 5.58
C GLU A 12 4.46 -3.67 4.61
N ASP A 13 3.37 -4.27 4.13
CA ASP A 13 3.41 -5.45 3.26
C ASP A 13 3.46 -5.11 1.75
N GLY A 14 3.70 -3.85 1.39
CA GLY A 14 3.62 -3.38 0.01
C GLY A 14 2.19 -3.30 -0.56
N TYR A 15 1.19 -3.79 0.16
CA TYR A 15 -0.23 -3.52 -0.10
C TYR A 15 -1.06 -3.53 1.18
N GLU A 16 -2.16 -2.79 1.20
CA GLU A 16 -3.09 -2.81 2.33
C GLU A 16 -4.53 -2.51 1.89
N PHE A 17 -5.50 -3.24 2.45
CA PHE A 17 -6.92 -3.03 2.21
C PHE A 17 -7.55 -2.13 3.27
N PHE A 18 -8.34 -1.16 2.81
CA PHE A 18 -9.12 -0.23 3.62
C PHE A 18 -10.61 -0.30 3.26
N ALA A 19 -11.43 0.41 4.03
CA ALA A 19 -12.86 0.60 3.76
C ALA A 19 -13.58 -0.73 3.43
N LYS A 20 -13.45 -1.73 4.30
CA LYS A 20 -14.01 -3.08 4.10
C LYS A 20 -13.60 -3.71 2.75
N ARG A 21 -12.32 -3.55 2.40
CA ARG A 21 -11.69 -4.05 1.17
C ARG A 21 -12.21 -3.38 -0.11
N GLN A 22 -12.84 -2.21 -0.01
CA GLN A 22 -13.26 -1.42 -1.19
C GLN A 22 -12.16 -0.48 -1.68
N LEU A 23 -11.06 -0.33 -0.94
CA LEU A 23 -9.89 0.45 -1.31
C LEU A 23 -8.63 -0.38 -1.05
N VAL A 24 -7.74 -0.45 -2.03
CA VAL A 24 -6.40 -1.02 -1.86
C VAL A 24 -5.34 0.05 -2.13
N THR A 25 -4.38 0.15 -1.21
CA THR A 25 -3.14 0.90 -1.42
C THR A 25 -2.06 -0.08 -1.84
N LEU A 26 -1.31 0.26 -2.89
CA LEU A 26 -0.16 -0.48 -3.39
C LEU A 26 1.10 0.38 -3.25
N PHE A 27 2.19 -0.24 -2.78
CA PHE A 27 3.49 0.37 -2.65
C PHE A 27 4.57 -0.61 -3.13
N SER A 28 5.43 -0.17 -4.05
CA SER A 28 6.35 -1.05 -4.79
C SER A 28 7.84 -0.72 -4.60
N ALA A 29 8.15 0.15 -3.64
CA ALA A 29 9.52 0.49 -3.27
C ALA A 29 9.86 -0.16 -1.92
N PRO A 30 10.42 -1.38 -1.89
CA PRO A 30 10.84 -2.02 -0.65
C PRO A 30 11.93 -1.20 0.03
N ASN A 31 12.00 -1.30 1.35
CA ASN A 31 12.91 -0.50 2.18
C ASN A 31 12.90 0.98 1.77
N TYR A 32 11.72 1.60 1.80
CA TYR A 32 11.54 2.93 1.23
C TYR A 32 12.51 3.93 1.87
N CYS A 33 13.24 4.67 1.04
CA CYS A 33 14.30 5.60 1.44
C CYS A 33 15.42 5.01 2.33
N GLY A 34 15.47 3.68 2.54
CA GLY A 34 16.38 3.09 3.53
C GLY A 34 15.93 3.26 4.99
N GLU A 35 14.72 3.79 5.22
CA GLU A 35 14.22 4.17 6.56
C GLU A 35 13.10 3.24 7.06
N PHE A 36 12.41 2.57 6.14
CA PHE A 36 11.26 1.71 6.43
C PHE A 36 11.66 0.25 6.22
N ASP A 37 11.06 -0.69 6.96
CA ASP A 37 11.25 -2.14 6.75
C ASP A 37 10.09 -2.73 5.94
N ASN A 38 9.51 -1.94 5.03
CA ASN A 38 8.41 -2.39 4.20
C ASN A 38 8.89 -3.35 3.10
N ALA A 39 8.07 -4.36 2.82
CA ALA A 39 8.31 -5.43 1.87
C ALA A 39 8.25 -5.00 0.40
#